data_AF-A0AAW5RXU5-F1
#
_entry.id   AF-A0AAW5RXU5-F1
#
_cell.length_a   1.000
_cell.length_b   1.000
_cell.length_c   1.000
_cell.angle_alpha   90.00
_cell.angle_beta   90.00
_cell.angle_gamma   90.00
#
_symmetry.space_group_name_H-M   'P 1'
#
loop_
_entity.id
_entity.type
_entity.pdbx_description
1 polymer ?
#
loop_
_entity_poly.entity_id
_entity_poly.type
_entity_poly.pdbx_seq_one_letter_code
_entity_poly.pdbx_strand_id
1 'polypeptide(L)' 'MRVGAEGSGPVIRAVLAEFAPDDVGEFEAEFRIALAEADDTFDLAPVHAAEERAAVARARAGDFCGIRARTATGDWIEL' A
#
# COMPACT_ATOMS: atom_id res chain seq x y z
N MET A 1 5.33 26.09 -25.49
CA MET A 1 5.17 26.20 -24.02
C MET A 1 5.09 24.77 -23.49
N ARG A 2 5.97 24.35 -22.58
CA ARG A 2 5.90 23.01 -21.97
C ARG A 2 5.31 23.19 -20.58
N VAL A 3 4.15 22.60 -20.31
CA VAL A 3 3.51 22.62 -19.00
C VAL A 3 4.05 21.40 -18.23
N GLY A 4 4.71 21.64 -17.10
CA GLY A 4 5.04 20.59 -16.14
C GLY A 4 3.98 20.56 -15.06
N ALA A 5 3.38 19.40 -14.80
CA ALA A 5 2.40 19.21 -13.74
C ALA A 5 3.00 18.31 -12.64
N GLU A 6 3.12 18.84 -11.43
CA GLU A 6 3.35 18.07 -10.20
C GLU A 6 2.02 18.04 -9.43
N GLY A 7 1.41 16.87 -9.27
CA GLY A 7 0.12 16.72 -8.61
C GLY A 7 -0.42 15.30 -8.66
N SER A 8 -1.48 15.02 -7.91
CA SER A 8 -2.18 13.73 -7.96
C SER A 8 -2.77 13.49 -9.36
N GLY A 9 -3.01 12.23 -9.72
CA GLY A 9 -3.55 11.85 -11.05
C GLY A 9 -4.73 12.69 -11.56
N PRO A 10 -5.71 13.09 -10.71
CA PRO A 10 -6.79 14.01 -11.10
C PRO A 10 -6.33 15.42 -11.49
N VAL A 11 -5.27 15.95 -10.87
CA VAL A 11 -4.70 17.27 -11.21
C VAL A 11 -4.00 17.22 -12.56
N ILE A 12 -3.23 16.16 -12.81
CA ILE A 12 -2.55 15.96 -14.10
C ILE A 12 -3.57 15.79 -15.24
N ARG A 13 -4.65 15.03 -15.00
CA ARG A 13 -5.76 14.88 -15.97
C ARG A 13 -6.40 16.22 -16.34
N ALA A 14 -6.65 17.09 -15.36
CA ALA A 14 -7.25 18.40 -15.60
C ALA A 14 -6.35 19.31 -16.45
N VAL A 15 -5.04 19.30 -16.17
CA VAL A 15 -4.05 20.08 -16.94
C VAL A 15 -3.94 19.56 -18.38
N LEU A 16 -3.90 18.24 -18.58
CA LEU A 16 -3.86 17.66 -19.92
C LEU A 16 -5.15 17.96 -20.71
N ALA A 17 -6.32 17.85 -20.09
CA ALA A 17 -7.58 18.18 -20.76
C ALA A 17 -7.65 19.65 -21.24
N GLU A 18 -7.00 20.58 -20.53
CA GLU A 18 -6.98 22.01 -20.87
C GLU A 18 -5.92 22.36 -21.92
N PHE A 19 -4.72 21.79 -21.82
CA PHE A 19 -3.56 22.23 -22.61
C PHE A 19 -3.06 21.22 -23.65
N ALA A 20 -3.44 19.95 -23.54
CA ALA A 20 -3.02 18.85 -24.41
C ALA A 20 -4.06 17.70 -24.43
N PRO A 21 -5.29 17.93 -24.92
CA PRO A 21 -6.41 16.99 -24.76
C PRO A 21 -6.19 15.64 -25.47
N ASP A 22 -5.39 15.62 -26.53
CA ASP A 22 -5.04 14.39 -27.26
C ASP A 22 -4.16 13.45 -26.40
N ASP A 23 -3.37 14.00 -25.47
CA ASP A 23 -2.45 13.25 -24.61
C ASP A 23 -3.17 12.60 -23.40
N VAL A 24 -4.43 12.95 -23.13
CA VAL A 24 -5.20 12.42 -21.98
C VAL A 24 -5.37 10.90 -22.08
N GLY A 25 -5.61 10.37 -23.28
CA GLY A 25 -5.82 8.93 -23.47
C GLY A 25 -4.56 8.10 -23.19
N GLU A 26 -3.40 8.62 -23.59
CA GLU A 26 -2.09 8.00 -23.35
C GLU A 26 -1.74 8.01 -21.86
N PHE A 27 -1.91 9.16 -21.20
CA PHE A 27 -1.71 9.29 -19.75
C PHE A 27 -2.57 8.31 -18.95
N GLU A 28 -3.86 8.17 -19.28
CA GLU A 28 -4.75 7.23 -18.57
C GLU A 28 -4.37 5.75 -18.79
N ALA A 29 -3.80 5.42 -19.95
CA ALA A 29 -3.30 4.07 -20.21
C ALA A 29 -2.06 3.77 -19.37
N GLU A 30 -1.07 4.67 -19.38
CA GLU A 30 0.14 4.54 -18.57
C GLU A 30 -0.16 4.51 -17.07
N PHE A 31 -1.03 5.41 -16.60
CA PHE A 31 -1.41 5.48 -15.18
C PHE A 31 -2.08 4.19 -14.71
N ARG A 32 -2.93 3.56 -15.53
CA ARG A 32 -3.59 2.29 -15.19
C ARG A 32 -2.61 1.12 -15.16
N ILE A 33 -1.65 1.07 -16.09
CA ILE A 33 -0.59 0.06 -16.10
C ILE A 33 0.28 0.21 -14.85
N ALA A 34 0.74 1.43 -14.55
CA ALA A 34 1.54 1.71 -13.37
C ALA A 34 0.81 1.36 -12.06
N LEU A 35 -0.51 1.59 -11.99
CA LEU A 35 -1.32 1.20 -10.83
C LEU A 35 -1.45 -0.32 -10.70
N ALA A 36 -1.63 -1.04 -11.81
CA ALA A 36 -1.66 -2.51 -11.80
C ALA A 36 -0.29 -3.10 -11.42
N GLU A 37 0.81 -2.55 -11.93
CA GLU A 37 2.17 -2.96 -11.54
C GLU A 37 2.47 -2.68 -10.07
N ALA A 38 1.98 -1.55 -9.54
CA ALA A 38 2.09 -1.21 -8.13
C ALA A 38 1.22 -2.11 -7.25
N ASP A 39 0.03 -2.50 -7.69
CA ASP A 39 -0.85 -3.45 -7.00
C ASP A 39 -0.22 -4.86 -6.97
N ASP A 40 0.32 -5.33 -8.09
CA ASP A 40 1.03 -6.60 -8.20
C ASP A 40 2.30 -6.65 -7.34
N THR A 41 2.94 -5.50 -7.10
CA THR A 41 4.18 -5.39 -6.32
C THR A 41 3.97 -4.82 -4.92
N PHE A 42 2.73 -4.62 -4.47
CA PHE A 42 2.42 -4.17 -3.10
C PHE A 42 2.66 -5.31 -2.09
N ASP A 43 3.88 -5.87 -2.10
CA ASP A 43 4.33 -6.99 -1.29
C ASP A 43 4.51 -6.51 0.15
N LEU A 44 3.52 -6.86 0.99
CA LEU A 44 3.56 -6.63 2.42
C LEU A 44 4.30 -7.73 3.18
N ALA A 45 4.82 -8.77 2.52
CA ALA A 45 5.57 -9.83 3.20
C ALA A 45 6.74 -9.30 4.03
N PRO A 46 7.54 -8.31 3.57
CA PRO A 46 8.59 -7.72 4.40
C PRO A 46 8.06 -6.99 5.65
N VAL A 47 6.89 -6.35 5.55
CA VAL A 47 6.23 -5.65 6.66
C VAL A 47 5.71 -6.66 7.68
N HIS A 48 4.96 -7.66 7.24
CA HIS A 48 4.46 -8.73 8.11
C HIS A 48 5.61 -9.48 8.81
N ALA A 49 6.71 -9.75 8.10
CA ALA A 49 7.89 -10.39 8.70
C ALA A 49 8.56 -9.49 9.76
N ALA A 50 8.53 -8.17 9.59
CA ALA A 50 9.04 -7.23 10.60
C ALA A 50 8.12 -7.17 11.83
N GLU A 51 6.81 -7.15 11.63
CA GLU A 51 5.80 -7.20 12.69
C GLU A 51 5.90 -8.49 13.52
N GLU A 52 6.06 -9.63 12.86
CA GLU A 52 6.24 -10.93 13.51
C GLU A 52 7.51 -10.95 14.37
N ARG A 53 8.65 -10.49 13.84
CA ARG A 53 9.91 -10.39 14.60
C ARG A 53 9.77 -9.48 15.82
N ALA A 54 9.09 -8.34 15.68
CA ALA A 54 8.85 -7.41 16.77
C ALA A 54 7.92 -8.01 17.84
N ALA A 55 6.87 -8.74 17.45
CA ALA A 55 6.00 -9.46 18.37
C ALA A 55 6.77 -10.53 19.16
N VAL A 56 7.63 -11.31 18.50
CA VAL A 56 8.49 -12.31 19.16
C VAL A 56 9.47 -11.67 20.13
N ALA A 57 10.08 -10.54 19.77
CA ALA A 57 11.00 -9.81 20.65
C ALA A 57 10.30 -9.30 21.93
N ARG A 58 9.09 -8.74 21.79
CA ARG A 58 8.26 -8.29 22.93
C ARG A 58 7.84 -9.46 23.81
N ALA A 59 7.37 -10.56 23.22
CA ALA A 59 7.00 -11.76 23.97
C ALA A 59 8.19 -12.33 24.77
N ARG A 60 9.40 -12.34 24.18
CA ARG A 60 10.64 -12.74 24.87
C ARG A 60 11.02 -11.80 26.01
N ALA A 61 10.64 -10.52 25.93
CA ALA A 61 10.81 -9.54 27.00
C ALA A 61 9.70 -9.63 28.07
N GLY A 62 8.71 -10.51 27.90
CA GLY A 62 7.58 -10.68 28.81
C GLY A 62 6.39 -9.75 28.55
N ASP A 63 6.39 -9.02 27.43
CA ASP A 63 5.25 -8.20 26.98
C ASP A 63 4.42 -8.97 25.95
N PHE A 64 3.22 -9.38 26.37
CA PHE A 64 2.27 -10.13 25.55
C PHE A 64 1.10 -9.28 25.05
N CYS A 65 1.14 -7.95 25.25
CA CYS A 65 0.05 -7.05 24.89
C CYS A 65 -0.29 -7.18 23.39
N GLY A 66 -1.57 -7.40 23.09
CA GLY A 66 -2.08 -7.58 21.73
C GLY A 66 -1.76 -8.93 21.08
N ILE A 67 -1.14 -9.87 21.80
CA ILE A 67 -0.97 -11.26 21.33
C ILE A 67 -2.24 -12.04 21.67
N ARG A 68 -2.79 -12.73 20.68
CA ARG A 68 -3.93 -13.66 20.87
C ARG A 68 -3.46 -15.09 20.71
N ALA A 69 -3.83 -15.94 21.65
CA ALA A 69 -3.59 -17.38 21.58
C ALA A 69 -4.90 -18.12 21.32
N ARG A 70 -4.78 -19.22 20.57
CA ARG A 70 -5.88 -20.16 20.38
C ARG A 70 -5.83 -21.23 21.45
N THR A 71 -6.92 -21.41 22.18
CA THR A 71 -7.04 -22.45 23.21
C THR A 71 -7.18 -23.83 22.56
N ALA A 72 -7.05 -24.89 23.38
CA ALA A 72 -7.30 -26.26 22.94
C ALA A 72 -8.76 -26.50 22.47
N THR A 73 -9.71 -25.70 22.95
CA THR A 73 -11.12 -25.72 22.53
C THR A 73 -11.36 -24.94 21.24
N GLY A 74 -10.36 -24.21 20.76
CA GLY A 74 -10.40 -23.43 19.52
C GLY A 74 -10.78 -21.96 19.71
N ASP A 75 -11.00 -21.52 20.95
CA ASP A 75 -11.36 -20.14 21.31
C ASP A 75 -10.14 -19.22 21.25
N TRP A 76 -10.35 -17.94 21.00
CA TRP A 76 -9.28 -16.93 21.00
C TRP A 76 -9.27 -16.15 22.31
N ILE A 77 -8.14 -16.18 23.01
CA ILE A 77 -7.89 -15.37 24.20
C ILE A 77 -6.76 -14.38 23.94
N GLU A 78 -6.78 -13.26 24.66
CA GLU A 78 -5.62 -12.35 24.75
C GLU A 78 -4.71 -12.85 25.87
N LEU A 79 -3.38 -12.77 25.65
CA LEU A 79 -2.37 -13.30 26.57
C LEU A 79 -1.93 -12.29 27.64
#